data_AF-A0A559NMM8-F1
#
_entry.id   AF-A0A559NMM8-F1
#
_cell.length_a   1.000
_cell.length_b   1.000
_cell.length_c   1.000
_cell.angle_alpha   90.00
_cell.angle_beta   90.00
_cell.angle_gamma   90.00
#
_symmetry.space_group_name_H-M   'P 1'
#
loop_
_entity.id
_entity.type
_entity.pdbx_description
1 polymer ?
#
loop_
_entity_poly.entity_id
_entity_poly.type
_entity_poly.pdbx_seq_one_letter_code
_entity_poly.pdbx_strand_id
1 'polypeptide(L)'
;MQLDLLVEQFRKKDPNAFKTLHEMYADNICGVINTIVKNDSVAQEICQDVFIKIWNNSESYNSSKGRFFTWILNIARNAAIDEIRSKTYKNQKKNLSADYFVGILESREEEHMAVDTKGLKKLVKNLKEKCVQIIELLYFRGYTQKDAAEELNIPIGTVKTRNRSCISQLRENMESI
;
A
#
# COMPACT_ATOMS: atom_id res chain seq x y z
N MET A 1 6.71 22.14 -10.65
CA MET A 1 6.63 23.60 -10.40
C MET A 1 5.47 23.98 -9.48
N GLN A 2 4.20 23.69 -9.82
CA GLN A 2 3.06 24.03 -8.93
C GLN A 2 2.96 23.10 -7.70
N LEU A 3 3.16 21.79 -7.87
CA LEU A 3 3.13 20.82 -6.77
C LEU A 3 4.28 21.01 -5.78
N ASP A 4 5.49 21.29 -6.26
CA ASP A 4 6.66 21.45 -5.38
C ASP A 4 6.50 22.65 -4.45
N LEU A 5 5.97 23.77 -4.97
CA LEU A 5 5.64 24.95 -4.18
C LEU A 5 4.54 24.64 -3.16
N LEU A 6 3.49 23.92 -3.58
CA LEU A 6 2.40 23.51 -2.71
C LEU A 6 2.90 22.62 -1.55
N VAL A 7 3.80 21.68 -1.86
CA VAL A 7 4.41 20.80 -0.85
C VAL A 7 5.32 21.59 0.09
N GLU A 8 6.09 22.56 -0.39
CA GLU A 8 6.89 23.44 0.49
C GLU A 8 6.02 24.30 1.42
N GLN A 9 4.89 24.83 0.94
CA GLN A 9 3.92 25.55 1.77
C GLN A 9 3.29 24.61 2.82
N PHE A 10 2.92 23.40 2.42
CA PHE A 10 2.43 22.37 3.33
C PHE A 10 3.45 22.01 4.42
N ARG A 11 4.75 21.89 4.08
CA ARG A 11 5.82 21.67 5.06
C ARG A 11 5.90 22.80 6.08
N LYS A 12 5.62 24.03 5.66
CA LYS A 12 5.52 25.22 6.53
C LYS A 12 4.18 25.34 7.27
N LYS A 13 3.37 24.27 7.30
CA LYS A 13 2.06 24.22 7.97
C LYS A 13 1.05 25.23 7.40
N ASP A 14 1.07 25.49 6.10
CA ASP A 14 0.00 26.23 5.44
C ASP A 14 -1.27 25.36 5.31
N PRO A 15 -2.40 25.73 5.96
CA PRO A 15 -3.64 24.96 5.89
C PRO A 15 -4.26 24.92 4.49
N ASN A 16 -4.07 25.97 3.68
CA ASN A 16 -4.61 26.00 2.31
C ASN A 16 -3.85 25.01 1.43
N ALA A 17 -2.53 24.94 1.60
CA ALA A 17 -1.71 23.97 0.89
C ALA A 17 -2.11 22.53 1.26
N PHE A 18 -2.37 22.26 2.55
CA PHE A 18 -2.87 20.97 2.99
C PHE A 18 -4.24 20.64 2.42
N LYS A 19 -5.17 21.60 2.40
CA LYS A 19 -6.50 21.41 1.82
C LYS A 19 -6.41 21.02 0.34
N THR A 20 -5.61 21.73 -0.45
CA THR A 20 -5.41 21.39 -1.87
C THR A 20 -4.76 20.01 -2.04
N LEU A 21 -3.74 19.67 -1.25
CA LEU A 21 -3.13 18.33 -1.29
C LEU A 21 -4.11 17.23 -0.88
N HIS A 22 -4.98 17.51 0.09
CA HIS A 22 -6.03 16.59 0.51
C HIS A 22 -7.01 16.34 -0.65
N GLU A 23 -7.55 17.40 -1.27
CA GLU A 23 -8.44 17.29 -2.43
C GLU A 23 -7.80 16.51 -3.60
N MET A 24 -6.49 16.65 -3.82
CA MET A 24 -5.77 15.94 -4.87
C MET A 24 -5.56 14.44 -4.59
N TYR A 25 -5.44 14.04 -3.32
CA TYR A 25 -4.94 12.71 -2.96
C TYR A 25 -5.90 11.87 -2.12
N ALA A 26 -6.95 12.45 -1.53
CA ALA A 26 -7.86 11.75 -0.63
C ALA A 26 -8.44 10.48 -1.23
N ASP A 27 -9.05 10.56 -2.41
CA ASP A 27 -9.69 9.40 -3.04
C ASP A 27 -8.71 8.26 -3.31
N ASN A 28 -7.52 8.59 -3.81
CA ASN A 28 -6.47 7.62 -4.10
C ASN A 28 -5.95 6.95 -2.82
N ILE A 29 -5.73 7.74 -1.77
CA ILE A 29 -5.19 7.26 -0.49
C ILE A 29 -6.22 6.43 0.26
N CYS A 30 -7.47 6.91 0.38
CA CYS A 30 -8.55 6.16 1.01
C CYS A 30 -8.85 4.88 0.22
N GLY A 31 -8.81 4.92 -1.12
CA GLY A 31 -8.99 3.75 -1.97
C GLY A 31 -7.96 2.65 -1.68
N VAL A 32 -6.68 3.01 -1.57
CA VAL A 32 -5.62 2.06 -1.20
C VAL A 32 -5.86 1.47 0.19
N ILE A 33 -6.22 2.29 1.17
CA ILE A 33 -6.55 1.82 2.53
C ILE A 33 -7.71 0.81 2.47
N ASN A 34 -8.75 1.09 1.68
CA ASN A 34 -9.89 0.18 1.53
C ASN A 34 -9.50 -1.16 0.88
N THR A 35 -8.60 -1.15 -0.11
CA THR A 35 -8.14 -2.41 -0.73
C THR A 35 -7.40 -3.33 0.25
N ILE A 36 -6.80 -2.75 1.29
CA ILE A 36 -6.06 -3.47 2.33
C ILE A 36 -7.05 -3.97 3.39
N VAL A 37 -7.84 -3.07 3.99
CA VAL A 37 -8.67 -3.37 5.16
C VAL A 37 -10.00 -4.06 4.81
N LYS A 38 -10.52 -3.82 3.59
CA LYS A 38 -11.78 -4.39 3.08
C LYS A 38 -12.97 -4.20 4.02
N ASN A 39 -13.08 -3.01 4.60
CA ASN A 39 -14.18 -2.60 5.45
C ASN A 39 -14.31 -1.07 5.35
N ASP A 40 -15.38 -0.60 4.75
CA ASP A 40 -15.53 0.82 4.39
C ASP A 40 -15.51 1.73 5.63
N SER A 41 -16.20 1.36 6.70
CA SER A 41 -16.23 2.15 7.95
C SER A 41 -14.82 2.32 8.54
N VAL A 42 -14.07 1.22 8.62
CA VAL A 42 -12.72 1.22 9.19
C VAL A 42 -11.76 1.93 8.24
N ALA A 43 -11.92 1.76 6.92
CA ALA A 43 -11.10 2.44 5.93
C ALA A 43 -11.27 3.96 6.01
N GLN A 44 -12.50 4.44 6.24
CA GLN A 44 -12.79 5.86 6.41
C GLN A 44 -12.15 6.43 7.67
N GLU A 45 -12.24 5.73 8.80
CA GLU A 45 -11.57 6.11 10.05
C GLU A 45 -10.04 6.21 9.87
N ILE A 46 -9.42 5.17 9.30
CA ILE A 46 -7.98 5.18 9.04
C ILE A 46 -7.61 6.30 8.07
N CYS A 47 -8.43 6.57 7.05
CA CYS A 47 -8.11 7.63 6.10
C CYS A 47 -8.04 9.00 6.78
N GLN A 48 -8.97 9.31 7.68
CA GLN A 48 -8.92 10.54 8.48
C GLN A 48 -7.64 10.60 9.32
N ASP A 49 -7.31 9.54 10.05
CA ASP A 49 -6.10 9.45 10.87
C ASP A 49 -4.81 9.61 10.03
N VAL A 50 -4.80 9.05 8.82
CA VAL A 50 -3.68 9.14 7.90
C VAL A 50 -3.44 10.58 7.46
N PHE A 51 -4.48 11.33 7.12
CA PHE A 51 -4.32 12.74 6.75
C PHE A 51 -3.88 13.61 7.93
N ILE A 52 -4.34 13.31 9.15
CA ILE A 52 -3.82 13.94 10.38
C ILE A 52 -2.34 13.59 10.57
N LYS A 53 -1.94 12.33 10.39
CA LYS A 53 -0.53 11.90 10.47
C LYS A 53 0.32 12.57 9.41
N ILE A 54 -0.17 12.72 8.17
CA ILE A 54 0.50 13.43 7.09
C ILE A 54 0.74 14.88 7.49
N TRP A 55 -0.28 15.58 7.98
CA TRP A 55 -0.16 16.95 8.47
C TRP A 55 0.87 17.05 9.60
N ASN A 56 0.78 16.21 10.63
CA ASN A 56 1.68 16.25 11.78
C ASN A 56 3.14 16.02 11.36
N ASN A 57 3.38 15.11 10.40
CA ASN A 57 4.71 14.77 9.91
C ASN A 57 5.16 15.59 8.69
N SER A 58 4.46 16.67 8.33
CA SER A 58 4.74 17.45 7.11
C SER A 58 6.21 17.83 6.95
N GLU A 59 6.85 18.30 8.02
CA GLU A 59 8.25 18.73 8.05
C GLU A 59 9.25 17.63 7.70
N SER A 60 8.89 16.37 8.00
CA SER A 60 9.74 15.19 7.79
C SER A 60 9.85 14.77 6.32
N TYR A 61 8.96 15.25 5.45
CA TYR A 61 9.04 14.97 4.03
C TYR A 61 10.33 15.57 3.44
N ASN A 62 11.02 14.77 2.64
CA ASN A 62 12.25 15.16 1.95
C ASN A 62 12.20 14.65 0.51
N SER A 63 12.16 15.58 -0.45
CA SER A 63 12.10 15.31 -1.88
C SER A 63 13.29 14.51 -2.42
N SER A 64 14.46 14.59 -1.78
CA SER A 64 15.62 13.77 -2.14
C SER A 64 15.46 12.28 -1.82
N LYS A 65 14.54 11.92 -0.90
CA LYS A 65 14.28 10.53 -0.48
C LYS A 65 13.14 9.88 -1.27
N GLY A 66 12.38 10.65 -2.05
CA GLY A 66 11.28 10.14 -2.86
C GLY A 66 10.21 11.19 -3.14
N ARG A 67 9.29 10.86 -4.05
CA ARG A 67 8.17 11.73 -4.42
C ARG A 67 7.16 11.87 -3.28
N PHE A 68 6.51 13.02 -3.17
CA PHE A 68 5.51 13.32 -2.14
C PHE A 68 4.39 12.27 -2.09
N PHE A 69 3.82 11.91 -3.25
CA PHE A 69 2.79 10.88 -3.34
C PHE A 69 3.25 9.54 -2.74
N THR A 70 4.48 9.12 -3.03
CA THR A 70 5.03 7.88 -2.47
C THR A 70 5.19 7.95 -0.95
N TRP A 71 5.55 9.12 -0.42
CA TRP A 71 5.67 9.33 1.02
C TRP A 71 4.31 9.21 1.74
N ILE A 72 3.27 9.91 1.26
CA ILE A 72 1.92 9.81 1.85
C ILE A 72 1.31 8.41 1.69
N LEU A 73 1.57 7.74 0.56
CA LEU A 73 1.10 6.38 0.30
C LEU A 73 1.71 5.38 1.28
N ASN A 74 2.98 5.55 1.64
CA ASN A 74 3.63 4.69 2.63
C ASN A 74 3.02 4.88 4.03
N ILE A 75 2.69 6.11 4.42
CA ILE A 75 2.00 6.39 5.69
C ILE A 75 0.64 5.69 5.72
N ALA A 76 -0.14 5.83 4.64
CA ALA A 76 -1.45 5.22 4.49
C ALA A 76 -1.39 3.69 4.56
N ARG A 77 -0.49 3.08 3.79
CA ARG A 77 -0.29 1.64 3.76
C ARG A 77 0.11 1.11 5.12
N ASN A 78 1.04 1.76 5.82
CA ASN A 78 1.46 1.32 7.15
C ASN A 78 0.30 1.40 8.15
N ALA A 79 -0.49 2.47 8.14
CA ALA A 79 -1.65 2.59 9.03
C ALA A 79 -2.71 1.50 8.76
N ALA A 80 -2.98 1.20 7.48
CA ALA A 80 -3.91 0.13 7.09
C ALA A 80 -3.42 -1.26 7.56
N ILE A 81 -2.12 -1.52 7.42
CA ILE A 81 -1.47 -2.75 7.88
C ILE A 81 -1.57 -2.88 9.40
N ASP A 82 -1.26 -1.81 10.12
CA ASP A 82 -1.29 -1.80 11.58
C ASP A 82 -2.69 -2.13 12.11
N GLU A 83 -3.74 -1.63 11.45
CA GLU A 83 -5.12 -1.96 11.81
C GLU A 83 -5.45 -3.44 11.57
N ILE A 84 -5.07 -4.00 10.42
CA ILE A 84 -5.23 -5.44 10.17
C ILE A 84 -4.50 -6.24 11.24
N ARG A 85 -3.29 -5.85 11.62
CA ARG A 85 -2.52 -6.55 12.64
C ARG A 85 -3.17 -6.43 14.02
N SER A 86 -3.72 -5.28 14.37
CA SER A 86 -4.47 -5.10 15.62
C SER A 86 -5.68 -6.04 15.66
N LYS A 87 -6.43 -6.15 14.57
CA LYS A 87 -7.55 -7.10 14.43
C LYS A 87 -7.09 -8.56 14.44
N THR A 88 -6.06 -8.91 13.68
CA THR A 88 -5.51 -10.26 13.62
C THR A 88 -4.88 -10.67 14.95
N TYR A 89 -4.23 -9.77 15.69
CA TYR A 89 -3.72 -10.05 17.03
C TYR A 89 -4.87 -10.28 18.03
N LYS A 90 -5.97 -9.53 17.91
CA LYS A 90 -7.21 -9.78 18.67
C LYS A 90 -7.86 -11.11 18.27
N ASN A 91 -7.81 -11.48 16.99
CA ASN A 91 -8.38 -12.73 16.46
C ASN A 91 -7.45 -13.94 16.62
N GLN A 92 -6.14 -13.79 16.79
CA GLN A 92 -5.22 -14.90 17.09
C GLN A 92 -5.44 -15.47 18.50
N LYS A 93 -6.16 -14.75 19.38
CA LYS A 93 -6.75 -15.32 20.61
C LYS A 93 -8.02 -16.16 20.36
N LYS A 94 -8.52 -16.20 19.12
CA LYS A 94 -9.69 -16.95 18.65
C LYS A 94 -9.39 -17.57 17.27
N ASN A 95 -8.59 -18.63 17.26
CA ASN A 95 -8.49 -19.71 16.25
C ASN A 95 -9.02 -19.50 14.81
N LEU A 96 -8.23 -20.04 13.85
CA LEU A 96 -8.54 -20.46 12.46
C LEU A 96 -8.30 -19.41 11.36
N SER A 97 -8.02 -19.74 10.10
CA SER A 97 -7.53 -20.93 9.35
C SER A 97 -7.43 -20.49 7.87
N ALA A 98 -6.86 -21.34 7.02
CA ALA A 98 -6.51 -21.10 5.61
C ALA A 98 -7.68 -20.96 4.59
N ASP A 99 -8.89 -20.56 4.99
CA ASP A 99 -10.07 -20.49 4.10
C ASP A 99 -10.20 -19.18 3.30
N TYR A 100 -9.22 -18.28 3.37
CA TYR A 100 -9.32 -16.93 2.81
C TYR A 100 -9.22 -16.82 1.27
N PHE A 101 -8.90 -17.92 0.55
CA PHE A 101 -8.53 -17.87 -0.87
C PHE A 101 -9.69 -18.14 -1.85
N VAL A 102 -10.70 -18.95 -1.48
CA VAL A 102 -11.77 -19.30 -2.43
C VAL A 102 -12.68 -18.09 -2.75
N GLY A 103 -12.91 -17.19 -1.78
CA GLY A 103 -13.73 -15.99 -2.01
C GLY A 103 -13.11 -14.93 -2.92
N ILE A 104 -11.79 -14.94 -3.17
CA ILE A 104 -11.10 -13.92 -3.98
C ILE A 104 -11.35 -14.12 -5.49
N LEU A 105 -11.67 -15.34 -5.92
CA LEU A 105 -11.94 -15.65 -7.32
C LEU A 105 -13.41 -15.49 -7.69
N GLU A 106 -14.34 -15.72 -6.76
CA GLU A 106 -15.78 -15.68 -7.04
C GLU A 106 -16.40 -14.28 -6.88
N SER A 107 -15.87 -13.43 -5.98
CA SER A 107 -16.51 -12.13 -5.67
C SER A 107 -16.15 -10.97 -6.62
N ARG A 108 -15.56 -11.25 -7.79
CA ARG A 108 -15.15 -10.21 -8.78
C ARG A 108 -16.03 -10.17 -10.02
N GLU A 109 -17.20 -10.82 -9.99
CA GLU A 109 -18.17 -10.75 -11.08
C GLU A 109 -19.16 -9.58 -10.95
N GLU A 110 -19.23 -8.87 -9.81
CA GLU A 110 -20.18 -7.78 -9.63
C GLU A 110 -19.48 -6.43 -9.37
N GLU A 111 -19.41 -5.64 -10.45
CA GLU A 111 -19.49 -4.17 -10.51
C GLU A 111 -18.50 -3.30 -9.72
N HIS A 112 -17.40 -2.89 -10.39
CA HIS A 112 -17.14 -1.50 -10.81
C HIS A 112 -15.64 -1.31 -11.12
N MET A 113 -15.38 -0.52 -12.17
CA MET A 113 -14.07 -0.22 -12.78
C MET A 113 -13.46 -1.36 -13.59
N ALA A 114 -13.76 -1.38 -14.89
CA ALA A 114 -12.97 -2.05 -15.90
C ALA A 114 -11.57 -1.40 -16.01
N VAL A 115 -10.76 -1.57 -14.98
CA VAL A 115 -9.30 -1.51 -15.15
C VAL A 115 -8.98 -2.72 -16.01
N ASP A 116 -8.26 -2.53 -17.11
CA ASP A 116 -7.77 -3.62 -17.94
C ASP A 116 -6.82 -4.52 -17.12
N THR A 117 -7.42 -5.46 -16.37
CA THR A 117 -6.70 -6.40 -15.52
C THR A 117 -6.02 -7.48 -16.34
N LYS A 118 -6.26 -7.58 -17.66
CA LYS A 118 -5.58 -8.57 -18.51
C LYS A 118 -4.10 -8.21 -18.68
N GLY A 119 -3.77 -6.93 -18.88
CA GLY A 119 -2.38 -6.45 -18.92
C GLY A 119 -1.65 -6.70 -17.59
N LEU A 120 -2.30 -6.35 -16.47
CA LEU A 120 -1.75 -6.52 -15.12
C LEU A 120 -1.53 -8.01 -14.77
N LYS A 121 -2.48 -8.89 -15.12
CA LYS A 121 -2.33 -10.34 -14.93
C LYS A 121 -1.18 -10.91 -15.76
N LYS A 122 -0.95 -10.42 -16.98
CA LYS A 122 0.15 -10.87 -17.86
C LYS A 122 1.52 -10.43 -17.32
N LEU A 123 1.61 -9.21 -16.79
CA LEU A 123 2.81 -8.68 -16.12
C LEU A 123 3.21 -9.50 -14.90
N VAL A 124 2.23 -9.90 -14.07
CA VAL A 124 2.45 -10.71 -12.87
C VAL A 124 2.77 -12.18 -13.21
N LYS A 125 2.18 -12.74 -14.28
CA LYS A 125 2.48 -14.12 -14.74
C LYS A 125 3.94 -14.32 -15.16
N ASN A 126 4.63 -13.27 -15.60
CA ASN A 126 6.04 -13.33 -16.00
C ASN A 126 7.02 -13.14 -14.82
N LEU A 127 6.53 -12.91 -13.60
CA LEU A 127 7.38 -12.86 -12.42
C LEU A 127 7.73 -14.29 -11.98
N LYS A 128 8.99 -14.47 -11.57
CA LYS A 128 9.41 -15.69 -10.88
C LYS A 128 8.50 -15.93 -9.66
N GLU A 129 8.11 -17.17 -9.38
CA GLU A 129 7.20 -17.54 -8.27
C GLU A 129 7.63 -16.94 -6.92
N LYS A 130 8.94 -16.95 -6.68
CA LYS A 130 9.60 -16.30 -5.54
C LYS A 130 9.33 -14.79 -5.42
N CYS A 131 9.17 -14.11 -6.55
CA CYS A 131 8.78 -12.70 -6.61
C CYS A 131 7.30 -12.50 -6.33
N VAL A 132 6.44 -13.37 -6.86
CA VAL A 132 5.00 -13.32 -6.60
C VAL A 132 4.75 -13.42 -5.09
N GLN A 133 5.38 -14.37 -4.40
CA GLN A 133 5.24 -14.54 -2.95
C GLN A 133 5.66 -13.31 -2.14
N ILE A 134 6.80 -12.69 -2.46
CA ILE A 134 7.26 -11.47 -1.78
C ILE A 134 6.29 -10.31 -2.03
N ILE A 135 5.86 -10.15 -3.28
CA ILE A 135 4.94 -9.08 -3.66
C ILE A 135 3.58 -9.29 -2.97
N GLU A 136 3.10 -10.52 -2.91
CA GLU A 136 1.87 -10.90 -2.21
C GLU A 136 1.92 -10.54 -0.73
N LEU A 137 2.93 -11.04 -0.02
CA LEU A 137 3.07 -10.81 1.41
C LEU A 137 3.18 -9.32 1.72
N LEU A 138 4.10 -8.63 1.04
CA LEU A 138 4.34 -7.22 1.32
C LEU A 138 3.16 -6.36 0.85
N TYR A 139 2.77 -6.40 -0.42
CA TYR A 139 1.87 -5.40 -0.98
C TYR A 139 0.38 -5.74 -0.79
N PHE A 140 0.02 -7.02 -0.64
CA PHE A 140 -1.38 -7.42 -0.61
C PHE A 140 -1.84 -7.95 0.75
N ARG A 141 -1.00 -8.73 1.45
CA ARG A 141 -1.35 -9.29 2.77
C ARG A 141 -0.92 -8.40 3.94
N GLY A 142 -0.25 -7.30 3.66
CA GLY A 142 0.14 -6.34 4.68
C GLY A 142 1.30 -6.78 5.58
N TYR A 143 2.11 -7.74 5.16
CA TYR A 143 3.26 -8.16 5.94
C TYR A 143 4.32 -7.05 5.91
N THR A 144 4.98 -6.81 7.04
CA THR A 144 6.24 -6.05 7.04
C THR A 144 7.35 -6.91 6.46
N GLN A 145 8.49 -6.29 6.15
CA GLN A 145 9.67 -7.06 5.70
C GLN A 145 10.17 -8.05 6.76
N LYS A 146 9.93 -7.77 8.04
CA LYS A 146 10.25 -8.68 9.14
C LYS A 146 9.28 -9.86 9.16
N ASP A 147 7.98 -9.60 9.06
CA ASP A 147 6.97 -10.67 9.07
C ASP A 147 7.13 -11.57 7.84
N ALA A 148 7.40 -10.99 6.67
CA ALA A 148 7.68 -11.78 5.46
C ALA A 148 8.98 -12.60 5.57
N ALA A 149 9.96 -12.13 6.34
CA ALA A 149 11.19 -12.88 6.60
C ALA A 149 10.91 -14.10 7.49
N GLU A 150 10.07 -13.93 8.51
CA GLU A 150 9.61 -15.00 9.40
C GLU A 150 8.73 -16.01 8.66
N GLU A 151 7.71 -15.53 7.93
CA GLU A 151 6.76 -16.36 7.16
C GLU A 151 7.47 -17.22 6.09
N LEU A 152 8.41 -16.63 5.36
CA LEU A 152 9.15 -17.33 4.30
C LEU A 152 10.38 -18.07 4.83
N ASN A 153 10.68 -17.99 6.13
CA ASN A 153 11.89 -18.52 6.76
C ASN A 153 13.18 -18.13 6.00
N ILE A 154 13.33 -16.85 5.68
CA ILE A 154 14.51 -16.29 5.01
C ILE A 154 15.01 -15.03 5.72
N PRO A 155 16.30 -14.67 5.60
CA PRO A 155 16.80 -13.43 6.20
C PRO A 155 16.07 -12.17 5.68
N ILE A 156 15.86 -11.18 6.54
CA ILE A 156 15.26 -9.89 6.14
C ILE A 156 16.05 -9.17 5.04
N GLY A 157 17.38 -9.38 4.99
CA GLY A 157 18.22 -8.92 3.89
C GLY A 157 17.81 -9.54 2.55
N THR A 158 17.48 -10.84 2.54
CA THR A 158 16.98 -11.55 1.37
C THR A 158 15.60 -11.04 0.95
N VAL A 159 14.69 -10.77 1.91
CA VAL A 159 13.38 -10.15 1.62
C VAL A 159 13.58 -8.79 0.94
N LYS A 160 14.45 -7.93 1.47
CA LYS A 160 14.75 -6.61 0.90
C LYS A 160 15.31 -6.70 -0.52
N THR A 161 16.34 -7.53 -0.72
CA THR A 161 16.99 -7.70 -2.03
C THR A 161 16.02 -8.30 -3.05
N ARG A 162 15.28 -9.34 -2.66
CA ARG A 162 14.28 -9.97 -3.52
C ARG A 162 13.19 -8.96 -3.88
N ASN A 163 12.63 -8.22 -2.91
CA ASN A 163 11.64 -7.20 -3.19
C ASN A 163 12.14 -6.16 -4.20
N ARG A 164 13.35 -5.62 -4.02
CA ARG A 164 13.94 -4.67 -4.97
C ARG A 164 14.05 -5.26 -6.38
N SER A 165 14.55 -6.49 -6.50
CA SER A 165 14.67 -7.17 -7.79
C SER A 165 13.32 -7.40 -8.46
N CYS A 166 12.30 -7.83 -7.70
CA CYS A 166 10.96 -8.07 -8.21
C CYS A 166 10.29 -6.77 -8.68
N ILE A 167 10.47 -5.67 -7.97
CA ILE A 167 9.97 -4.35 -8.38
C ILE A 167 10.70 -3.83 -9.63
N SER A 168 12.02 -4.08 -9.78
CA SER A 168 12.75 -3.75 -11.01
C SER A 168 12.19 -4.50 -12.20
N GLN A 169 12.01 -5.82 -12.05
CA GLN A 169 11.48 -6.68 -13.11
C GLN A 169 10.05 -6.28 -13.50
N LEU A 170 9.21 -5.89 -12.53
CA LEU A 170 7.88 -5.37 -12.81
C LEU A 170 7.92 -4.07 -13.63
N ARG A 171 8.89 -3.19 -13.38
CA ARG A 171 9.06 -1.94 -14.15
C ARG A 171 9.50 -2.24 -15.58
N GLU A 172 10.51 -3.09 -15.77
CA GLU A 172 10.99 -3.50 -17.08
C GLU A 172 9.87 -4.14 -17.93
N ASN A 173 9.05 -4.99 -17.29
CA ASN A 173 7.91 -5.61 -17.96
C ASN A 173 6.84 -4.57 -18.36
N MET A 174 6.66 -3.49 -17.59
CA MET A 174 5.73 -2.39 -17.91
C MET A 174 6.25 -1.49 -19.03
N GLU A 175 7.56 -1.29 -19.14
CA GLU A 175 8.18 -0.53 -20.25
C GLU A 175 8.20 -1.30 -21.58
N SER A 176 7.99 -2.62 -21.53
CA SER A 176 7.96 -3.52 -22.69
C SER A 176 6.55 -3.72 -23.27
N ILE A 177 5.55 -2.99 -22.78
CA ILE A 177 4.16 -2.94 -23.29
C ILE A 177 3.95 -1.60 -23.97
#